data_AF-A0A7X9HVE6-F1
#
_entry.id   AF-A0A7X9HVE6-F1
#
_cell.length_a   1.000
_cell.length_b   1.000
_cell.length_c   1.000
_cell.angle_alpha   90.00
_cell.angle_beta   90.00
_cell.angle_gamma   90.00
#
_symmetry.space_group_name_H-M   'P 1'
#
loop_
_entity.id
_entity.type
_entity.pdbx_description
1 polymer ?
#
loop_
_entity_poly.entity_id
_entity_poly.type
_entity_poly.pdbx_seq_one_letter_code
_entity_poly.pdbx_strand_id
1 'polypeptide(L)'
;MPAILFYFVGKTKGNIQRIIEILAAIALWIPFDHRYYILFWPGKFPHEYNFTSLMVVLMIVILFLIIKKQEDIGYNFIPGRKDFLLIIILTAVISGIIIPLGVITGFLKFKTNIKFEFFHILAFIGIFLTIGLVEEVIFRGIIQNLLEKIFKSHLPALLIASVLFGMTHWNNADPGFALHYIFFASIAGIFYGTAYKKSGSLFPAIFVHALVDTLWLVLFVK
;
A
#
# COMPACT_ATOMS: atom_id res chain seq x y z
N MET A 1 -19.47 -8.21 8.40
CA MET A 1 -19.64 -7.19 7.33
C MET A 1 -19.06 -7.62 5.99
N PRO A 2 -17.80 -8.13 5.87
CA PRO A 2 -17.23 -8.52 4.57
C PRO A 2 -18.01 -9.64 3.86
N ALA A 3 -18.44 -10.68 4.58
CA ALA A 3 -19.22 -11.78 4.01
C ALA A 3 -20.56 -11.33 3.36
N ILE A 4 -21.21 -10.33 3.94
CA ILE A 4 -22.44 -9.74 3.39
C ILE A 4 -22.13 -9.00 2.10
N LEU A 5 -21.06 -8.19 2.07
CA LEU A 5 -20.63 -7.51 0.85
C LEU A 5 -20.31 -8.52 -0.25
N PHE A 6 -19.56 -9.58 0.04
CA PHE A 6 -19.24 -10.63 -0.93
C PHE A 6 -20.48 -11.39 -1.45
N TYR A 7 -21.50 -11.60 -0.62
CA TYR A 7 -22.78 -12.14 -1.06
C TYR A 7 -23.44 -11.25 -2.13
N PHE A 8 -23.44 -9.92 -1.91
CA PHE A 8 -23.99 -8.97 -2.90
C PHE A 8 -23.10 -8.83 -4.14
N VAL A 9 -21.78 -8.98 -4.04
CA VAL A 9 -20.91 -9.01 -5.23
C VAL A 9 -21.36 -10.13 -6.19
N GLY A 10 -21.73 -11.31 -5.67
CA GLY A 10 -22.24 -12.42 -6.51
C GLY A 10 -23.58 -12.16 -7.20
N LYS A 11 -24.32 -11.12 -6.78
CA LYS A 11 -25.66 -10.79 -7.28
C LYS A 11 -25.71 -9.52 -8.14
N THR A 12 -24.60 -8.81 -8.28
CA THR A 12 -24.53 -7.54 -8.99
C THR A 12 -23.60 -7.66 -10.20
N LYS A 13 -23.71 -6.73 -11.15
CA LYS A 13 -22.86 -6.68 -12.36
C LYS A 13 -22.41 -5.25 -12.65
N GLY A 14 -21.39 -5.11 -13.50
CA GLY A 14 -20.93 -3.82 -13.99
C GLY A 14 -20.35 -2.92 -12.89
N ASN A 15 -20.59 -1.62 -12.95
CA ASN A 15 -20.01 -0.66 -12.00
C ASN A 15 -20.50 -0.84 -10.56
N ILE A 16 -21.74 -1.30 -10.36
CA ILE A 16 -22.29 -1.56 -9.02
C ILE A 16 -21.47 -2.67 -8.33
N GLN A 17 -21.20 -3.75 -9.05
CA GLN A 17 -20.36 -4.84 -8.53
C GLN A 17 -18.97 -4.33 -8.12
N ARG A 18 -18.34 -3.53 -8.98
CA ARG A 18 -16.99 -2.97 -8.72
C ARG A 18 -16.96 -2.07 -7.50
N ILE A 19 -18.02 -1.27 -7.29
CA ILE A 19 -18.15 -0.43 -6.09
C ILE A 19 -18.25 -1.31 -4.84
N ILE A 20 -19.07 -2.37 -4.86
CA ILE A 20 -19.19 -3.29 -3.72
C ILE A 20 -17.86 -4.01 -3.45
N GLU A 21 -17.10 -4.37 -4.49
CA GLU A 21 -15.76 -4.95 -4.37
C GLU A 21 -14.77 -3.98 -3.70
N ILE A 22 -14.76 -2.70 -4.09
CA ILE A 22 -13.97 -1.66 -3.41
C ILE A 22 -14.37 -1.53 -1.94
N LEU A 23 -15.68 -1.48 -1.65
CA LEU A 23 -16.17 -1.40 -0.27
C LEU A 23 -15.81 -2.63 0.55
N ALA A 24 -15.81 -3.82 -0.07
CA ALA A 24 -15.38 -5.05 0.58
C ALA A 24 -13.88 -5.02 0.90
N ALA A 25 -13.04 -4.52 -0.02
CA ALA A 25 -11.61 -4.35 0.20
C ALA A 25 -11.33 -3.36 1.36
N ILE A 26 -12.01 -2.21 1.37
CA ILE A 26 -11.89 -1.23 2.47
C ILE A 26 -12.38 -1.81 3.81
N ALA A 27 -13.49 -2.57 3.79
CA ALA A 27 -14.02 -3.21 4.99
C ALA A 27 -13.11 -4.32 5.56
N LEU A 28 -12.25 -4.92 4.73
CA LEU A 28 -11.19 -5.83 5.17
C LEU A 28 -9.96 -5.07 5.66
N TRP A 29 -9.64 -3.95 5.03
CA TRP A 29 -8.50 -3.10 5.39
C TRP A 29 -8.64 -2.44 6.77
N ILE A 30 -9.78 -1.79 7.04
CA ILE A 30 -9.95 -0.97 8.27
C ILE A 30 -9.68 -1.77 9.56
N PRO A 31 -10.26 -2.98 9.77
CA PRO A 31 -10.00 -3.74 10.99
C PRO A 31 -8.54 -4.21 11.11
N PHE A 32 -7.88 -4.44 9.98
CA PHE A 32 -6.47 -4.81 9.93
C PHE A 32 -5.58 -3.65 10.36
N ASP A 33 -5.74 -2.51 9.70
CA ASP A 33 -4.95 -1.28 9.89
C ASP A 33 -5.10 -0.73 11.33
N HIS A 34 -6.34 -0.65 11.82
CA HIS A 34 -6.64 -0.20 13.18
C HIS A 34 -6.41 -1.25 14.28
N ARG A 35 -5.92 -2.44 13.91
CA ARG A 35 -5.65 -3.55 14.84
C ARG A 35 -6.86 -3.98 15.68
N TYR A 36 -8.07 -3.88 15.13
CA TYR A 36 -9.29 -4.30 15.83
C TYR A 36 -9.34 -5.80 16.14
N TYR A 37 -8.49 -6.61 15.51
CA TYR A 37 -8.31 -8.02 15.86
C TYR A 37 -7.91 -8.23 17.33
N ILE A 38 -7.24 -7.27 17.97
CA ILE A 38 -6.84 -7.34 19.38
C ILE A 38 -8.09 -7.46 20.29
N LEU A 39 -9.24 -6.92 19.86
CA LEU A 39 -10.50 -7.03 20.59
C LEU A 39 -11.07 -8.46 20.60
N PHE A 40 -10.79 -9.23 19.56
CA PHE A 40 -11.32 -10.59 19.37
C PHE A 40 -10.36 -11.69 19.83
N TRP A 41 -9.06 -11.37 19.93
CA TRP A 41 -8.02 -12.28 20.37
C TRP A 41 -7.10 -11.60 21.38
N PRO A 42 -7.56 -11.39 22.63
CA PRO A 42 -6.78 -10.74 23.67
C PRO A 42 -5.70 -11.72 24.19
N GLY A 43 -4.59 -11.82 23.46
CA GLY A 43 -3.46 -12.67 23.85
C GLY A 43 -2.17 -12.06 23.34
N LYS A 44 -1.18 -11.93 24.23
CA LYS A 44 0.17 -11.40 23.95
C LYS A 44 0.95 -12.39 23.08
N PHE A 45 0.71 -12.42 21.78
CA PHE A 45 1.61 -13.15 20.87
C PHE A 45 2.80 -12.23 20.57
N PRO A 46 4.05 -12.71 20.74
CA PRO A 46 5.18 -12.01 20.12
C PRO A 46 4.90 -11.97 18.61
N HIS A 47 4.85 -10.76 18.02
CA HIS A 47 4.62 -10.52 16.58
C HIS A 47 3.17 -10.60 16.05
N GLU A 48 2.15 -10.25 16.85
CA GLU A 48 0.72 -10.17 16.46
C GLU A 48 0.45 -9.50 15.10
N TYR A 49 1.11 -8.37 14.83
CA TYR A 49 0.94 -7.62 13.58
C TYR A 49 1.35 -8.45 12.35
N ASN A 50 2.52 -9.08 12.38
CA ASN A 50 3.02 -9.85 11.23
C ASN A 50 2.10 -11.03 10.88
N PHE A 51 1.58 -11.72 11.91
CA PHE A 51 0.65 -12.83 11.72
C PHE A 51 -0.69 -12.37 11.14
N THR A 52 -1.24 -11.27 11.64
CA THR A 52 -2.50 -10.71 11.13
C THR A 52 -2.37 -10.09 9.74
N SER A 53 -1.24 -9.47 9.42
CA SER A 53 -0.91 -9.02 8.05
C SER A 53 -0.95 -10.19 7.08
N LEU A 54 -0.31 -11.31 7.43
CA LEU A 54 -0.33 -12.51 6.59
C LEU A 54 -1.73 -13.10 6.45
N MET A 55 -2.52 -13.17 7.53
CA MET A 55 -3.92 -13.63 7.49
C MET A 55 -4.79 -12.75 6.57
N VAL A 56 -4.63 -11.43 6.63
CA VAL A 56 -5.41 -10.48 5.82
C VAL A 56 -4.99 -10.56 4.36
N VAL A 57 -3.69 -10.66 4.06
CA VAL A 57 -3.19 -10.94 2.71
C VAL A 57 -3.79 -12.24 2.19
N LEU A 58 -3.75 -13.32 2.96
CA LEU A 58 -4.31 -14.60 2.56
C LEU A 58 -5.81 -14.50 2.29
N MET A 59 -6.57 -13.79 3.14
CA MET A 59 -7.99 -13.55 2.89
C MET A 59 -8.23 -12.74 1.62
N ILE A 60 -7.45 -11.68 1.37
CA ILE A 60 -7.58 -10.85 0.16
C ILE A 60 -7.21 -11.66 -1.08
N VAL A 61 -6.11 -12.41 -1.04
CA VAL A 61 -5.67 -13.32 -2.11
C VAL A 61 -6.76 -14.35 -2.38
N ILE A 62 -7.30 -15.02 -1.36
CA ILE A 62 -8.37 -16.02 -1.54
C ILE A 62 -9.62 -15.36 -2.14
N LEU A 63 -10.04 -14.21 -1.62
CA LEU A 63 -11.29 -13.57 -2.04
C LEU A 63 -11.20 -12.97 -3.46
N PHE A 64 -10.12 -12.27 -3.78
CA PHE A 64 -9.99 -11.54 -5.04
C PHE A 64 -9.30 -12.36 -6.14
N LEU A 65 -8.29 -13.16 -5.81
CA LEU A 65 -7.58 -13.97 -6.82
C LEU A 65 -8.26 -15.32 -7.03
N ILE A 66 -8.65 -16.04 -5.97
CA ILE A 66 -9.21 -17.40 -6.11
C ILE A 66 -10.72 -17.38 -6.37
N ILE A 67 -11.48 -16.64 -5.55
CA ILE A 67 -12.94 -16.65 -5.63
C ILE A 67 -13.44 -15.75 -6.77
N LYS A 68 -12.90 -14.54 -6.90
CA LYS A 68 -13.32 -13.58 -7.94
C LYS A 68 -12.60 -13.74 -9.27
N LYS A 69 -11.48 -14.47 -9.30
CA LYS A 69 -10.64 -14.65 -10.50
C LYS A 69 -10.35 -13.31 -11.18
N GLN A 70 -10.00 -12.30 -10.40
CA GLN A 70 -9.64 -11.00 -10.97
C GLN A 70 -8.25 -11.12 -11.61
N GLU A 71 -8.23 -11.40 -12.91
CA GLU A 71 -7.01 -11.75 -13.66
C GLU A 71 -6.04 -10.57 -13.82
N ASP A 72 -6.52 -9.34 -13.67
CA ASP A 72 -5.78 -8.11 -13.95
C ASP A 72 -5.25 -7.38 -12.70
N ILE A 73 -5.10 -8.11 -11.59
CA ILE A 73 -4.45 -7.61 -10.35
C ILE A 73 -2.94 -7.37 -10.54
N GLY A 74 -2.33 -7.94 -11.59
CA GLY A 74 -0.91 -7.73 -11.88
C GLY A 74 0.03 -8.53 -10.96
N TYR A 75 -0.35 -9.75 -10.56
CA TYR A 75 0.45 -10.64 -9.69
C TYR A 75 1.71 -11.23 -10.37
N ASN A 76 2.16 -10.68 -11.51
CA ASN A 76 3.37 -11.15 -12.16
C ASN A 76 4.61 -10.65 -11.40
N PHE A 77 5.16 -11.49 -10.52
CA PHE A 77 6.34 -11.18 -9.71
C PHE A 77 7.67 -11.45 -10.43
N ILE A 78 7.68 -11.77 -11.73
CA ILE A 78 8.91 -11.96 -12.49
C ILE A 78 9.33 -10.61 -13.07
N PRO A 79 10.35 -9.93 -12.50
CA PRO A 79 10.72 -8.60 -12.95
C PRO A 79 11.40 -8.63 -14.31
N GLY A 80 10.98 -7.73 -15.20
CA GLY A 80 11.71 -7.41 -16.42
C GLY A 80 12.85 -6.42 -16.15
N ARG A 81 13.82 -6.33 -17.07
CA ARG A 81 14.91 -5.32 -16.99
C ARG A 81 14.38 -3.87 -16.92
N LYS A 82 13.26 -3.60 -17.59
CA LYS A 82 12.61 -2.28 -17.61
C LYS A 82 12.01 -1.92 -16.24
N ASP A 83 11.61 -2.92 -15.46
CA ASP A 83 11.02 -2.70 -14.13
C ASP A 83 12.06 -2.16 -13.15
N PHE A 84 13.30 -2.67 -13.20
CA PHE A 84 14.39 -2.15 -12.37
C PHE A 84 14.71 -0.69 -12.68
N LEU A 85 14.77 -0.32 -13.96
CA LEU A 85 14.97 1.08 -14.34
C LEU A 85 13.81 1.96 -13.86
N LEU A 86 12.57 1.48 -14.00
CA LEU A 86 11.38 2.17 -13.52
C LEU A 86 11.43 2.38 -12.00
N ILE A 87 11.80 1.35 -11.23
CA ILE A 87 11.96 1.42 -9.77
C ILE A 87 12.98 2.50 -9.41
N ILE A 88 14.18 2.48 -10.02
CA ILE A 88 15.24 3.45 -9.74
C ILE A 88 14.76 4.88 -10.03
N ILE A 89 14.15 5.11 -11.19
CA ILE A 89 13.66 6.43 -11.58
C ILE A 89 12.58 6.91 -10.61
N LEU A 90 11.58 6.08 -10.33
CA LEU A 90 10.46 6.48 -9.47
C LEU A 90 10.94 6.73 -8.04
N THR A 91 11.80 5.88 -7.47
CA THR A 91 12.41 6.10 -6.15
C THR A 91 13.26 7.37 -6.12
N ALA A 92 14.05 7.65 -7.15
CA ALA A 92 14.82 8.89 -7.20
C ALA A 92 13.92 10.14 -7.25
N VAL A 93 12.89 10.13 -8.09
CA VAL A 93 11.98 11.27 -8.26
C VAL A 93 11.15 11.51 -7.00
N ILE A 94 10.55 10.47 -6.42
CA ILE A 94 9.77 10.61 -5.18
C ILE A 94 10.64 11.13 -4.04
N SER A 95 11.85 10.59 -3.86
CA SER A 95 12.78 11.07 -2.82
C SER A 95 13.19 12.52 -3.07
N GLY A 96 13.42 12.92 -4.32
CA GLY A 96 13.70 14.31 -4.71
C GLY A 96 12.55 15.28 -4.42
N ILE A 97 11.31 14.80 -4.27
CA ILE A 97 10.15 15.62 -3.93
C ILE A 97 9.88 15.59 -2.42
N ILE A 98 9.77 14.40 -1.83
CA ILE A 98 9.36 14.22 -0.44
C ILE A 98 10.44 14.71 0.53
N ILE A 99 11.72 14.44 0.26
CA ILE A 99 12.80 14.80 1.20
C ILE A 99 12.89 16.32 1.38
N PRO A 100 13.00 17.15 0.32
CA PRO A 100 13.06 18.60 0.50
C PRO A 100 11.81 19.16 1.18
N LEU A 101 10.62 18.74 0.74
CA LEU A 101 9.36 19.20 1.32
C LEU A 101 9.23 18.80 2.79
N GLY A 102 9.56 17.56 3.13
CA GLY A 102 9.50 17.05 4.50
C GLY A 102 10.47 17.77 5.43
N VAL A 103 11.67 18.13 4.95
CA VAL A 103 12.64 18.91 5.74
C VAL A 103 12.14 20.34 5.94
N ILE A 104 11.62 21.00 4.90
CA ILE A 104 11.09 22.37 4.96
C ILE A 104 9.91 22.47 5.92
N THR A 105 9.01 21.47 5.94
CA THR A 105 7.87 21.45 6.86
C THR A 105 8.23 20.99 8.27
N GLY A 106 9.47 20.56 8.51
CA GLY A 106 9.92 20.01 9.79
C GLY A 106 9.42 18.60 10.08
N PHE A 107 8.74 17.97 9.12
CA PHE A 107 8.24 16.60 9.18
C PHE A 107 9.35 15.55 9.13
N LEU A 108 10.40 15.81 8.33
CA LEU A 108 11.59 14.95 8.25
C LEU A 108 12.76 15.61 8.96
N LYS A 109 13.40 14.85 9.84
CA LYS A 109 14.63 15.23 10.53
C LYS A 109 15.69 14.16 10.29
N PHE A 110 16.81 14.54 9.70
CA PHE A 110 17.91 13.62 9.45
C PHE A 110 18.52 13.09 10.75
N LYS A 111 18.88 11.81 10.75
CA LYS A 111 19.73 11.25 11.81
C LYS A 111 21.11 11.89 11.76
N THR A 112 21.68 12.15 12.93
CA THR A 112 23.04 12.68 13.06
C THR A 112 24.13 11.65 12.75
N ASN A 113 23.82 10.36 12.90
CA ASN A 113 24.73 9.25 12.61
C ASN A 113 24.01 8.22 11.73
N ILE A 114 24.11 8.38 10.42
CA ILE A 114 23.51 7.47 9.44
C ILE A 114 24.44 6.26 9.30
N LYS A 115 23.94 5.08 9.68
CA LYS A 115 24.63 3.81 9.50
C LYS A 115 23.73 2.84 8.77
N PHE A 116 24.24 2.26 7.69
CA PHE A 116 23.58 1.15 7.03
C PHE A 116 24.09 -0.16 7.63
N GLU A 117 23.16 -0.98 8.09
CA GLU A 117 23.42 -2.23 8.80
C GLU A 117 22.59 -3.37 8.21
N PHE A 118 23.00 -4.62 8.44
CA PHE A 118 22.29 -5.80 7.91
C PHE A 118 20.80 -5.84 8.29
N PHE A 119 20.43 -5.32 9.46
CA PHE A 119 19.03 -5.19 9.86
C PHE A 119 18.18 -4.38 8.87
N HIS A 120 18.73 -3.39 8.17
CA HIS A 120 17.99 -2.61 7.17
C HIS A 120 17.65 -3.44 5.93
N ILE A 121 18.49 -4.41 5.57
CA ILE A 121 18.19 -5.38 4.51
C ILE A 121 17.04 -6.28 4.95
N LEU A 122 17.08 -6.77 6.20
CA LEU A 122 15.98 -7.56 6.76
C LEU A 122 14.68 -6.75 6.86
N ALA A 123 14.77 -5.48 7.23
CA ALA A 123 13.64 -4.56 7.29
C ALA A 123 13.03 -4.36 5.89
N PHE A 124 13.86 -4.12 4.86
CA PHE A 124 13.39 -4.03 3.48
C PHE A 124 12.64 -5.29 3.05
N ILE A 125 13.21 -6.47 3.27
CA ILE A 125 12.57 -7.75 2.93
C ILE A 125 11.25 -7.91 3.71
N GLY A 126 11.26 -7.58 5.00
CA GLY A 126 10.07 -7.63 5.85
C GLY A 126 8.95 -6.70 5.35
N ILE A 127 9.27 -5.44 5.08
CA ILE A 127 8.34 -4.45 4.53
C ILE A 127 7.82 -4.92 3.17
N PHE A 128 8.70 -5.38 2.28
CA PHE A 128 8.33 -5.87 0.96
C PHE A 128 7.32 -7.03 1.02
N LEU A 129 7.57 -8.03 1.87
CA LEU A 129 6.75 -9.25 1.95
C LEU A 129 5.49 -9.08 2.80
N THR A 130 5.45 -8.08 3.70
CA THR A 130 4.33 -7.85 4.60
C THR A 130 3.62 -6.55 4.21
N ILE A 131 4.07 -5.41 4.72
CA ILE A 131 3.43 -4.09 4.58
C ILE A 131 3.17 -3.72 3.11
N GLY A 132 4.23 -3.61 2.31
CA GLY A 132 4.14 -3.19 0.91
C GLY A 132 3.31 -4.15 0.07
N LEU A 133 3.46 -5.47 0.27
CA LEU A 133 2.64 -6.45 -0.43
C LEU A 133 1.14 -6.30 -0.11
N VAL A 134 0.77 -6.20 1.17
CA VAL A 134 -0.65 -6.04 1.57
C VAL A 134 -1.22 -4.77 0.95
N GLU A 135 -0.51 -3.66 1.14
CA GLU A 135 -0.98 -2.33 0.76
C GLU A 135 -1.11 -2.20 -0.75
N GLU A 136 -0.09 -2.59 -1.52
CA GLU A 136 -0.16 -2.42 -2.97
C GLU A 136 -1.16 -3.38 -3.63
N VAL A 137 -1.39 -4.58 -3.09
CA VAL A 137 -2.47 -5.47 -3.56
C VAL A 137 -3.82 -4.79 -3.41
N ILE A 138 -4.09 -4.18 -2.24
CA ILE A 138 -5.38 -3.53 -1.97
C ILE A 138 -5.52 -2.25 -2.77
N PHE A 139 -4.57 -1.33 -2.66
CA PHE A 139 -4.72 0.00 -3.24
C PHE A 139 -4.50 0.01 -4.74
N ARG A 140 -3.60 -0.81 -5.30
CA ARG A 140 -3.31 -0.83 -6.75
C ARG A 140 -4.00 -1.96 -7.46
N GLY A 141 -3.80 -3.18 -6.96
CA GLY A 141 -4.37 -4.39 -7.54
C GLY A 141 -5.89 -4.38 -7.55
N ILE A 142 -6.51 -3.87 -6.48
CA ILE A 142 -7.97 -3.84 -6.32
C ILE A 142 -8.54 -2.43 -6.55
N ILE A 143 -8.27 -1.48 -5.65
CA ILE A 143 -8.97 -0.18 -5.64
C ILE A 143 -8.67 0.62 -6.92
N GLN A 144 -7.40 0.90 -7.22
CA GLN A 144 -7.04 1.65 -8.43
C GLN A 144 -7.52 0.93 -9.69
N ASN A 145 -7.28 -0.38 -9.81
CA ASN A 145 -7.72 -1.17 -10.96
C ASN A 145 -9.25 -1.11 -11.19
N LEU A 146 -10.05 -1.24 -10.14
CA LEU A 146 -11.51 -1.15 -10.24
C LEU A 146 -11.97 0.27 -10.56
N LEU A 147 -11.35 1.29 -9.97
CA LEU A 147 -11.63 2.69 -10.30
C LEU A 147 -11.29 3.02 -11.76
N GLU A 148 -10.19 2.48 -12.31
CA GLU A 148 -9.84 2.64 -13.72
C GLU A 148 -10.92 2.07 -14.63
N LYS A 149 -11.52 0.92 -14.28
CA LYS A 149 -12.64 0.31 -15.01
C LYS A 149 -13.93 1.12 -14.88
N ILE A 150 -14.18 1.71 -13.71
CA ILE A 150 -15.37 2.54 -13.44
C ILE A 150 -15.30 3.85 -14.24
N PHE A 151 -14.19 4.57 -14.13
CA PHE A 151 -14.00 5.87 -14.77
C PHE A 151 -13.56 5.79 -16.23
N LYS A 152 -13.14 4.60 -16.70
CA LYS A 152 -12.49 4.41 -18.00
C LYS A 152 -11.29 5.35 -18.21
N SER A 153 -10.61 5.70 -17.11
CA SER A 153 -9.50 6.66 -17.12
C SER A 153 -8.53 6.37 -15.98
N HIS A 154 -7.24 6.46 -16.28
CA HIS A 154 -6.17 6.18 -15.33
C HIS A 154 -5.99 7.30 -14.29
N LEU A 155 -5.95 8.55 -14.74
CA LEU A 155 -5.63 9.69 -13.87
C LEU A 155 -6.56 9.84 -12.65
N PRO A 156 -7.90 9.88 -12.79
CA PRO A 156 -8.77 10.02 -11.62
C PRO A 156 -8.68 8.80 -10.69
N ALA A 157 -8.53 7.59 -11.25
CA ALA A 157 -8.37 6.38 -10.45
C ALA A 157 -7.07 6.40 -9.64
N LEU A 158 -5.96 6.82 -10.25
CA LEU A 158 -4.67 7.00 -9.58
C LEU A 158 -4.77 8.01 -8.45
N LEU A 159 -5.30 9.20 -8.71
CA LEU A 159 -5.40 10.26 -7.71
C LEU A 159 -6.29 9.85 -6.53
N ILE A 160 -7.46 9.27 -6.80
CA ILE A 160 -8.38 8.82 -5.74
C ILE A 160 -7.75 7.69 -4.92
N ALA A 161 -7.17 6.67 -5.56
CA ALA A 161 -6.52 5.57 -4.84
C ALA A 161 -5.31 6.04 -4.01
N SER A 162 -4.59 7.06 -4.48
CA SER A 162 -3.45 7.64 -3.76
C SER A 162 -3.89 8.47 -2.55
N VAL A 163 -4.96 9.25 -2.68
CA VAL A 163 -5.54 9.99 -1.55
C VAL A 163 -6.11 9.03 -0.50
N LEU A 164 -6.83 7.98 -0.93
CA LEU A 164 -7.35 6.95 -0.02
C LEU A 164 -6.20 6.26 0.74
N PHE A 165 -5.11 5.93 0.04
CA PHE A 165 -3.89 5.40 0.65
C PHE A 165 -3.30 6.35 1.70
N GLY A 166 -3.16 7.64 1.38
CA GLY A 166 -2.65 8.62 2.34
C GLY A 166 -3.56 8.77 3.56
N MET A 167 -4.88 8.75 3.37
CA MET A 167 -5.85 8.87 4.45
C MET A 167 -5.75 7.75 5.48
N THR A 168 -5.32 6.54 5.11
CA THR A 168 -5.15 5.44 6.07
C THR A 168 -3.94 5.62 6.97
N HIS A 169 -3.03 6.53 6.64
CA HIS A 169 -1.82 6.78 7.42
C HIS A 169 -1.95 7.90 8.45
N TRP A 170 -3.17 8.40 8.69
CA TRP A 170 -3.43 9.54 9.57
C TRP A 170 -2.93 9.38 11.02
N ASN A 171 -2.85 8.14 11.50
CA ASN A 171 -2.44 7.76 12.86
C ASN A 171 -0.99 7.24 12.95
N ASN A 172 -0.23 7.30 11.85
CA ASN A 172 1.15 6.79 11.80
C ASN A 172 2.20 7.86 12.16
N ALA A 173 1.77 9.09 12.40
CA ALA A 173 2.61 10.23 12.78
C ALA A 173 2.24 10.75 14.17
N ASP A 174 3.10 11.61 14.73
CA ASP A 174 2.71 12.48 15.84
C ASP A 174 1.44 13.26 15.48
N PRO A 175 0.49 13.47 16.42
CA PRO A 175 -0.78 14.13 16.11
C PRO A 175 -0.64 15.49 15.43
N GLY A 176 0.43 16.24 15.72
CA GLY A 176 0.74 17.52 15.07
C GLY A 176 1.16 17.40 13.59
N PHE A 177 1.55 16.22 13.14
CA PHE A 177 2.00 15.93 11.78
C PHE A 177 1.07 14.99 11.00
N ALA A 178 -0.09 14.62 11.54
CA ALA A 178 -1.04 13.71 10.89
C ALA A 178 -1.38 14.14 9.44
N LEU A 179 -1.70 15.43 9.23
CA LEU A 179 -1.99 15.96 7.89
C LEU A 179 -0.76 15.95 6.96
N HIS A 180 0.43 16.17 7.50
CA HIS A 180 1.67 16.07 6.73
C HIS A 180 1.90 14.63 6.26
N TYR A 181 1.70 13.66 7.15
CA TYR A 181 1.84 12.24 6.82
C TYR A 181 0.82 11.84 5.75
N ILE A 182 -0.45 12.20 5.89
CA ILE A 182 -1.48 11.96 4.86
C ILE A 182 -1.04 12.54 3.51
N PHE A 183 -0.52 13.77 3.51
CA PHE A 183 -0.06 14.45 2.30
C PHE A 183 1.12 13.73 1.64
N PHE A 184 2.18 13.42 2.39
CA PHE A 184 3.36 12.73 1.86
C PHE A 184 3.06 11.29 1.44
N ALA A 185 2.25 10.56 2.19
CA ALA A 185 1.78 9.23 1.81
C ALA A 185 0.91 9.28 0.55
N SER A 186 0.08 10.33 0.37
CA SER A 186 -0.68 10.52 -0.87
C SER A 186 0.23 10.77 -2.07
N ILE A 187 1.28 11.59 -1.92
CA ILE A 187 2.28 11.79 -2.96
C ILE A 187 2.95 10.45 -3.28
N ALA A 188 3.37 9.70 -2.26
CA ALA A 188 3.99 8.40 -2.45
C ALA A 188 3.10 7.42 -3.20
N GLY A 189 1.81 7.40 -2.86
CA GLY A 189 0.82 6.57 -3.52
C GLY A 189 0.69 6.83 -5.03
N ILE A 190 0.91 8.08 -5.48
CA ILE A 190 0.93 8.42 -6.92
C ILE A 190 2.08 7.69 -7.62
N PHE A 191 3.26 7.62 -7.00
CA PHE A 191 4.42 6.94 -7.57
C PHE A 191 4.24 5.43 -7.56
N TYR A 192 3.71 4.86 -6.48
CA TYR A 192 3.46 3.41 -6.41
C TYR A 192 2.40 2.98 -7.44
N GLY A 193 1.31 3.75 -7.57
CA GLY A 193 0.29 3.50 -8.58
C GLY A 193 0.75 3.73 -10.02
N THR A 194 1.70 4.65 -10.23
CA THR A 194 2.37 4.83 -11.52
C THR A 194 3.29 3.65 -11.84
N ALA A 195 4.04 3.14 -10.86
CA ALA A 195 4.87 1.95 -11.02
C ALA A 195 4.04 0.74 -11.43
N TYR A 196 2.91 0.53 -10.74
CA TYR A 196 1.92 -0.50 -11.07
C TYR A 196 1.40 -0.35 -12.50
N LYS A 197 0.91 0.85 -12.87
CA LYS A 197 0.31 1.06 -14.18
C LYS A 197 1.30 0.87 -15.34
N LYS A 198 2.53 1.36 -15.18
CA LYS A 198 3.54 1.31 -16.25
C LYS A 198 4.11 -0.08 -16.47
N SER A 199 4.22 -0.88 -15.41
CA SER A 199 4.73 -2.26 -15.50
C SER A 199 3.63 -3.29 -15.78
N GLY A 200 2.38 -3.00 -15.40
CA GLY A 200 1.31 -4.00 -15.36
C GLY A 200 1.53 -5.05 -14.26
N SER A 201 2.42 -4.78 -13.31
CA SER A 201 2.80 -5.69 -12.22
C SER A 201 2.79 -4.97 -10.87
N LEU A 202 2.43 -5.70 -9.81
CA LEU A 202 2.56 -5.24 -8.43
C LEU A 202 4.01 -5.17 -7.97
N PHE A 203 4.92 -5.95 -8.57
CA PHE A 203 6.31 -6.05 -8.11
C PHE A 203 7.00 -4.68 -8.05
N PRO A 204 6.96 -3.83 -9.10
CA PRO A 204 7.61 -2.52 -9.04
C PRO A 204 6.98 -1.57 -8.02
N ALA A 205 5.65 -1.64 -7.83
CA ALA A 205 4.97 -0.83 -6.82
C ALA A 205 5.42 -1.21 -5.41
N ILE A 206 5.42 -2.50 -5.08
CA ILE A 206 5.85 -3.03 -3.78
C ILE A 206 7.33 -2.70 -3.53
N PHE A 207 8.17 -2.83 -4.57
CA PHE A 207 9.61 -2.57 -4.45
C PHE A 207 9.89 -1.09 -4.17
N VAL A 208 9.27 -0.18 -4.94
CA VAL A 208 9.43 1.27 -4.71
C VAL A 208 8.92 1.65 -3.33
N HIS A 209 7.78 1.11 -2.90
CA HIS A 209 7.24 1.31 -1.57
C HIS A 209 8.22 0.86 -0.48
N ALA A 210 8.67 -0.39 -0.52
CA ALA A 210 9.62 -0.92 0.46
C ALA A 210 10.94 -0.15 0.49
N LEU A 211 11.42 0.34 -0.66
CA LEU A 211 12.61 1.19 -0.73
C LEU A 211 12.38 2.53 -0.02
N VAL A 212 11.26 3.20 -0.25
CA VAL A 212 10.95 4.49 0.38
C VAL A 212 10.88 4.36 1.89
N ASP A 213 10.20 3.33 2.40
CA ASP A 213 10.09 3.07 3.84
C ASP A 213 11.44 2.70 4.46
N THR A 214 12.24 1.91 3.75
CA THR A 214 13.59 1.56 4.21
C THR A 214 14.51 2.77 4.21
N LEU A 215 14.43 3.63 3.20
CA LEU A 215 15.17 4.90 3.16
C LEU A 215 14.76 5.79 4.32
N TRP A 216 13.47 5.82 4.66
CA TRP A 216 13.01 6.54 5.83
C TRP A 216 13.64 5.98 7.11
N LEU A 217 13.56 4.66 7.29
CA LEU A 217 14.14 3.97 8.44
C LEU A 217 15.64 4.23 8.58
N VAL A 218 16.39 4.30 7.48
CA VAL A 218 17.84 4.55 7.46
C VAL A 218 18.14 6.03 7.79
N LEU A 219 17.46 6.97 7.14
CA LEU A 219 17.89 8.37 7.06
C LEU A 219 17.27 9.29 8.12
N PHE A 220 16.05 9.01 8.57
CA PHE A 220 15.27 9.96 9.39
C PHE A 220 14.99 9.42 10.78
N VAL A 221 14.89 10.33 11.75
CA VAL A 221 14.35 10.00 13.08
C VAL A 221 12.82 9.90 13.01
N LYS A 222 12.23 9.18 13.98
CA LYS A 222 10.80 9.28 14.25
C LYS A 222 10.49 10.62 14.89
#